data_AF-A0A840U0T0-F1
#
_entry.id   AF-A0A840U0T0-F1
#
_cell.length_a   1.000
_cell.length_b   1.000
_cell.length_c   1.000
_cell.angle_alpha   90.00
_cell.angle_beta   90.00
_cell.angle_gamma   90.00
#
_symmetry.space_group_name_H-M   'P 1'
#
loop_
_entity.id
_entity.type
_entity.pdbx_description
1 polymer ?
#
loop_
_entity_poly.entity_id
_entity_poly.type
_entity_poly.pdbx_seq_one_letter_code
_entity_poly.pdbx_strand_id
1 'polypeptide(L)'
;MATYRRFLPGFRACCLTVGTLYVFLAGSLFAQGLMESMGTFKVPEATLASPHYYDAIAWVYTHMIVLGLLIGCVGYYAESLRQKRAFSRLLFVVHGYYTYLDFRTSDSALGNGLYQGPGSVFPALISLVFTLVFLYLSFPQRHASSPESTL
;
A
#
# COMPACT_ATOMS: atom_id res chain seq x y z
N MET A 1 7.55 29.01 -14.89
CA MET A 1 7.03 27.67 -14.56
C MET A 1 7.77 27.16 -13.33
N ALA A 2 7.05 26.85 -12.25
CA ALA A 2 7.67 26.43 -10.98
C ALA A 2 8.45 25.12 -11.15
N THR A 3 9.71 25.12 -10.70
CA THR A 3 10.60 23.95 -10.71
C THR A 3 10.37 23.17 -9.42
N TYR A 4 9.66 22.04 -9.48
CA TYR A 4 9.46 21.19 -8.31
C TYR A 4 10.69 20.30 -8.09
N ARG A 5 11.41 20.48 -6.98
CA ARG A 5 12.46 19.54 -6.53
C ARG A 5 11.82 18.19 -6.19
N ARG A 6 12.48 17.09 -6.54
CA ARG A 6 12.05 15.74 -6.12
C ARG A 6 12.27 15.58 -4.63
N PHE A 7 11.18 15.42 -3.89
CA PHE A 7 11.23 15.12 -2.46
C PHE A 7 11.24 13.60 -2.20
N LEU A 8 10.59 12.82 -3.08
CA LEU A 8 10.53 11.36 -2.98
C LEU A 8 11.36 10.67 -4.07
N PRO A 9 11.71 9.39 -3.87
CA PRO A 9 12.39 8.57 -4.87
C PRO A 9 11.63 8.49 -6.21
N GLY A 10 12.30 8.04 -7.27
CA GLY A 10 11.66 7.82 -8.56
C GLY A 10 10.66 6.65 -8.56
N PHE A 11 9.82 6.58 -9.60
CA PHE A 11 8.76 5.57 -9.77
C PHE A 11 9.20 4.14 -9.43
N ARG A 12 10.35 3.69 -9.96
CA ARG A 12 10.87 2.33 -9.72
C ARG A 12 11.15 2.08 -8.24
N ALA A 13 11.84 2.99 -7.58
CA ALA A 13 12.16 2.87 -6.16
C ALA A 13 10.89 2.82 -5.32
N CYS A 14 9.93 3.72 -5.55
CA CYS A 14 8.64 3.71 -4.85
C CYS A 14 7.87 2.40 -5.04
N CYS A 15 7.75 1.89 -6.28
CA CYS A 15 7.04 0.64 -6.54
C CYS A 15 7.73 -0.57 -5.89
N LEU A 16 9.07 -0.63 -5.93
CA LEU A 16 9.82 -1.69 -5.26
C LEU A 16 9.67 -1.62 -3.74
N THR A 17 9.69 -0.43 -3.15
CA THR A 17 9.44 -0.25 -1.72
C THR A 17 8.03 -0.70 -1.34
N VAL A 18 7.00 -0.22 -2.04
CA VAL A 18 5.61 -0.62 -1.76
C VAL A 18 5.43 -2.13 -1.94
N GLY A 19 5.93 -2.70 -3.03
CA GLY A 19 5.84 -4.14 -3.29
C GLY A 19 6.54 -4.98 -2.23
N THR A 20 7.73 -4.56 -1.81
CA THR A 20 8.47 -5.20 -0.71
C THR A 20 7.69 -5.13 0.59
N LEU A 21 7.18 -3.94 0.95
CA LEU A 21 6.39 -3.78 2.17
C LEU A 21 5.14 -4.67 2.16
N TYR A 22 4.44 -4.78 1.04
CA TYR A 22 3.30 -5.68 0.90
C TYR A 22 3.66 -7.14 1.18
N VAL A 23 4.74 -7.63 0.57
CA VAL A 23 5.21 -9.01 0.74
C VAL A 23 5.65 -9.27 2.18
N PHE A 24 6.42 -8.36 2.78
CA PHE A 24 6.94 -8.54 4.14
C PHE A 24 5.85 -8.40 5.21
N LEU A 25 4.91 -7.46 5.06
CA LEU A 25 3.80 -7.30 5.99
C LEU A 25 2.87 -8.51 5.96
N ALA A 26 2.45 -8.97 4.78
CA ALA A 26 1.61 -10.16 4.69
C ALA A 26 2.37 -11.42 5.14
N GLY A 27 3.64 -11.56 4.72
CA GLY A 27 4.48 -12.68 5.11
C GLY A 27 4.73 -12.76 6.62
N SER A 28 4.90 -11.62 7.30
CA SER A 28 5.07 -11.62 8.76
C SER A 28 3.81 -12.04 9.50
N LEU A 29 2.61 -11.70 8.99
CA LEU A 29 1.34 -12.15 9.56
C LEU A 29 1.14 -13.66 9.37
N PHE A 30 1.55 -14.22 8.23
CA PHE A 30 1.59 -15.67 8.06
C PHE A 30 2.56 -16.33 9.03
N ALA A 31 3.75 -15.76 9.23
CA ALA A 31 4.76 -16.29 10.14
C ALA A 31 4.34 -16.23 11.61
N GLN A 32 3.58 -15.21 12.01
CA GLN A 32 3.02 -15.08 13.35
C GLN A 32 1.80 -16.00 13.57
N GLY A 33 1.11 -16.39 12.49
CA GLY A 33 -0.15 -17.10 12.55
C GLY A 33 -1.33 -16.14 12.39
N LEU A 34 -2.06 -16.29 11.27
CA LEU A 34 -3.08 -15.32 10.85
C LEU A 34 -4.14 -15.02 11.91
N MET A 35 -4.66 -16.05 12.58
CA MET A 35 -5.73 -15.86 13.58
C MET A 35 -5.21 -15.23 14.87
N GLU A 36 -3.96 -15.53 15.25
CA GLU A 36 -3.31 -14.90 16.39
C GLU A 36 -3.10 -13.40 16.11
N SER A 37 -2.59 -13.06 14.92
CA SER A 37 -2.47 -11.67 14.50
C SER A 37 -3.83 -10.97 14.43
N MET A 38 -4.87 -11.63 13.90
CA MET A 38 -6.22 -11.05 13.84
C MET A 38 -6.86 -10.84 15.22
N GLY A 39 -6.48 -11.62 16.23
CA GLY A 39 -6.92 -11.44 17.62
C GLY A 39 -6.54 -10.07 18.19
N THR A 40 -5.44 -9.47 17.73
CA THR A 40 -5.01 -8.12 18.18
C THR A 40 -5.98 -7.00 17.77
N PHE A 41 -6.84 -7.24 16.78
CA PHE A 41 -7.87 -6.31 16.31
C PHE A 41 -9.21 -6.48 17.05
N LYS A 42 -9.23 -7.29 18.12
CA LYS A 42 -10.40 -7.59 18.96
C LYS A 42 -11.60 -8.12 18.16
N VAL A 43 -11.34 -8.90 17.12
CA VAL A 43 -12.37 -9.61 16.39
C VAL A 43 -13.06 -10.59 17.35
N PRO A 44 -14.41 -10.70 17.34
CA PRO A 44 -15.12 -11.61 18.24
C PRO A 44 -14.60 -13.05 18.15
N GLU A 45 -14.46 -13.74 19.29
CA GLU A 45 -13.88 -15.09 19.35
C GLU A 45 -14.64 -16.09 18.46
N ALA A 46 -15.96 -16.01 18.41
CA ALA A 46 -16.78 -16.86 17.54
C ALA A 46 -16.45 -16.66 16.04
N THR A 47 -16.08 -15.44 15.64
CA THR A 47 -15.64 -15.14 14.28
C THR A 47 -14.22 -15.62 14.04
N LEU A 48 -13.29 -15.41 14.98
CA LEU A 48 -11.91 -15.89 14.88
C LEU A 48 -11.82 -17.41 14.80
N ALA A 49 -12.71 -18.12 15.51
CA ALA A 49 -12.79 -19.58 15.48
C ALA A 49 -13.45 -20.12 14.19
N SER A 50 -14.00 -19.26 13.33
CA SER A 50 -14.69 -19.67 12.11
C SER A 50 -13.70 -20.06 11.01
N PRO A 51 -13.80 -21.26 10.43
CA PRO A 51 -12.99 -21.64 9.26
C PRO A 51 -13.13 -20.68 8.09
N HIS A 52 -14.33 -20.15 7.86
CA HIS A 52 -14.58 -19.19 6.78
C HIS A 52 -13.85 -17.87 6.99
N TYR A 53 -13.65 -17.47 8.25
CA TYR A 53 -12.88 -16.27 8.56
C TYR A 53 -11.39 -16.50 8.28
N TYR A 54 -10.86 -17.68 8.67
CA TYR A 54 -9.50 -18.06 8.32
C TYR A 54 -9.27 -18.03 6.81
N ASP A 55 -10.14 -18.66 6.02
CA ASP A 55 -10.02 -18.70 4.56
C ASP A 55 -10.05 -17.30 3.94
N ALA A 56 -10.95 -16.44 4.43
CA ALA A 56 -11.05 -15.06 3.97
C ALA A 56 -9.77 -14.26 4.26
N ILE A 57 -9.24 -14.36 5.48
CA ILE A 57 -8.02 -13.65 5.89
C ILE A 57 -6.78 -14.19 5.17
N ALA A 58 -6.69 -15.51 5.01
CA ALA A 58 -5.62 -16.13 4.24
C ALA A 58 -5.64 -15.64 2.79
N TRP A 59 -6.82 -15.61 2.16
CA TRP A 59 -6.97 -15.08 0.81
C TRP A 59 -6.53 -13.61 0.71
N VAL A 60 -6.94 -12.76 1.66
CA VAL A 60 -6.57 -11.32 1.68
C VAL A 60 -5.06 -11.15 1.71
N TYR A 61 -4.37 -11.82 2.63
CA TYR A 61 -2.92 -11.65 2.77
C TYR A 61 -2.13 -12.34 1.64
N THR A 62 -2.61 -13.46 1.11
CA THR A 62 -2.05 -14.01 -0.14
C THR A 62 -2.22 -13.05 -1.31
N HIS A 63 -3.39 -12.43 -1.44
CA HIS A 63 -3.65 -11.44 -2.48
C HIS A 63 -2.72 -10.21 -2.33
N MET A 64 -2.47 -9.77 -1.10
CA MET A 64 -1.52 -8.70 -0.81
C MET A 64 -0.09 -9.04 -1.25
N ILE A 65 0.38 -10.27 -1.02
CA ILE A 65 1.69 -10.74 -1.52
C ILE A 65 1.73 -10.67 -3.05
N VAL A 66 0.71 -11.22 -3.72
CA VAL A 66 0.64 -11.25 -5.19
C VAL A 66 0.61 -9.83 -5.77
N LEU A 67 -0.21 -8.94 -5.22
CA LEU A 67 -0.24 -7.54 -5.62
C LEU A 67 1.10 -6.85 -5.40
N GLY A 68 1.76 -7.10 -4.27
CA GLY A 68 3.08 -6.55 -3.97
C GLY A 68 4.12 -6.95 -5.01
N LEU A 69 4.16 -8.22 -5.39
CA LEU A 69 5.04 -8.74 -6.44
C LEU A 69 4.72 -8.11 -7.80
N LEU A 70 3.44 -8.01 -8.18
CA LEU A 70 3.04 -7.38 -9.44
C LEU A 70 3.42 -5.90 -9.52
N ILE A 71 3.20 -5.15 -8.44
CA ILE A 71 3.60 -3.74 -8.33
C ILE A 71 5.13 -3.62 -8.46
N GLY A 72 5.88 -4.49 -7.78
CA GLY A 72 7.34 -4.55 -7.88
C GLY A 72 7.82 -4.84 -9.30
N CYS A 73 7.26 -5.85 -9.96
CA CYS A 73 7.58 -6.22 -11.34
C CYS A 73 7.30 -5.07 -12.32
N VAL A 74 6.10 -4.49 -12.30
CA VAL A 74 5.78 -3.34 -13.16
C VAL A 74 6.68 -2.15 -12.83
N GLY A 75 6.94 -1.91 -11.55
CA GLY A 75 7.88 -0.90 -11.07
C GLY A 75 9.29 -1.06 -11.66
N TYR A 76 9.76 -2.29 -11.76
CA TYR A 76 11.08 -2.65 -12.27
C TYR A 76 11.19 -2.50 -13.79
N TYR A 77 10.18 -2.98 -14.53
CA TYR A 77 10.22 -3.10 -15.99
C TYR A 77 9.56 -1.95 -16.76
N ALA A 78 8.75 -1.10 -16.12
CA ALA A 78 8.16 0.02 -16.84
C ALA A 78 9.22 1.06 -17.23
N GLU A 79 9.34 1.34 -18.53
CA GLU A 79 10.28 2.33 -19.05
C GLU A 79 9.56 3.61 -19.48
N SER A 80 8.44 3.46 -20.20
CA SER A 80 7.69 4.58 -20.77
C SER A 80 7.08 5.48 -19.69
N LEU A 81 7.25 6.79 -19.84
CA LEU A 81 6.64 7.78 -18.96
C LEU A 81 5.10 7.69 -18.99
N ARG A 82 4.51 7.35 -20.14
CA ARG A 82 3.07 7.15 -20.27
C ARG A 82 2.61 5.97 -19.41
N GLN A 83 3.31 4.83 -19.48
CA GLN A 83 3.01 3.63 -18.67
C GLN A 83 3.14 3.92 -17.18
N LYS A 84 4.26 4.54 -16.76
CA LYS A 84 4.50 4.91 -15.36
C LYS A 84 3.38 5.77 -14.78
N ARG A 85 2.92 6.78 -15.53
CA ARG A 85 1.82 7.66 -15.11
C ARG A 85 0.47 6.94 -15.08
N ALA A 86 0.16 6.17 -16.12
CA ALA A 86 -1.09 5.42 -16.18
C ALA A 86 -1.19 4.44 -15.01
N PHE A 87 -0.12 3.71 -14.73
CA PHE A 87 -0.05 2.78 -13.62
C PHE A 87 -0.12 3.49 -12.25
N SER A 88 0.60 4.61 -12.08
CA SER A 88 0.51 5.41 -10.83
C SER A 88 -0.91 5.90 -10.56
N ARG A 89 -1.64 6.34 -11.60
CA ARG A 89 -3.04 6.77 -11.45
C ARG A 89 -3.95 5.61 -11.11
N LEU A 90 -3.77 4.46 -11.76
CA LEU A 90 -4.52 3.25 -11.45
C LEU A 90 -4.31 2.86 -9.97
N LEU A 91 -3.05 2.78 -9.53
CA LEU A 91 -2.74 2.44 -8.15
C LEU A 91 -3.23 3.49 -7.15
N PHE A 92 -3.20 4.77 -7.49
CA PHE A 92 -3.79 5.83 -6.68
C PHE A 92 -5.29 5.61 -6.46
N VAL A 93 -6.04 5.28 -7.53
CA VAL A 93 -7.48 5.02 -7.41
C VAL A 93 -7.75 3.77 -6.58
N VAL A 94 -7.02 2.68 -6.86
CA VAL A 94 -7.18 1.41 -6.14
C VAL A 94 -6.84 1.57 -4.65
N HIS A 95 -5.68 2.16 -4.33
CA HIS A 95 -5.29 2.38 -2.94
C HIS A 95 -6.16 3.43 -2.26
N GLY A 96 -6.68 4.42 -2.99
CA GLY A 96 -7.65 5.37 -2.45
C GLY A 96 -8.93 4.68 -1.99
N TYR A 97 -9.41 3.70 -2.76
CA TYR A 97 -10.54 2.87 -2.35
C TYR A 97 -10.23 2.00 -1.14
N TYR A 98 -9.08 1.31 -1.11
CA TYR A 98 -8.68 0.52 0.06
C TYR A 98 -8.45 1.37 1.31
N THR A 99 -7.83 2.54 1.17
CA THR A 99 -7.67 3.53 2.26
C THR A 99 -9.03 3.92 2.83
N TYR A 100 -10.03 4.18 1.97
CA TYR A 100 -11.38 4.46 2.43
C TYR A 100 -11.98 3.29 3.22
N LEU A 101 -11.82 2.05 2.75
CA LEU A 101 -12.31 0.87 3.46
C LEU A 101 -11.60 0.65 4.81
N ASP A 102 -10.28 0.84 4.85
CA ASP A 102 -9.50 0.70 6.08
C ASP A 102 -9.90 1.75 7.12
N PHE A 103 -10.04 3.02 6.73
CA PHE A 103 -10.55 4.04 7.65
C PHE A 103 -11.98 3.74 8.09
N ARG A 104 -12.86 3.34 7.16
CA ARG A 104 -14.26 2.99 7.47
C ARG A 104 -14.36 1.84 8.46
N THR A 105 -13.44 0.87 8.44
CA THR A 105 -13.48 -0.31 9.32
C THR A 105 -12.70 -0.14 10.62
N SER A 106 -11.84 0.87 10.71
CA SER A 106 -11.09 1.20 11.94
C SER A 106 -11.97 1.74 13.07
N ASP A 107 -11.40 1.85 14.27
CA ASP A 107 -11.99 2.52 15.44
C ASP A 107 -11.69 4.03 15.51
N SER A 108 -11.23 4.63 14.40
CA SER A 108 -11.06 6.08 14.30
C SER A 108 -12.40 6.83 14.25
N ALA A 109 -12.36 8.15 14.40
CA ALA A 109 -13.55 9.00 14.29
C ALA A 109 -14.27 8.93 12.93
N LEU A 110 -13.61 8.40 11.89
CA LEU A 110 -14.17 8.23 10.55
C LEU A 110 -14.66 6.79 10.29
N GLY A 111 -14.45 5.88 11.25
CA GLY A 111 -14.73 4.46 11.12
C GLY A 111 -16.02 4.03 11.81
N ASN A 112 -16.37 2.75 11.61
CA ASN A 112 -17.51 2.08 12.23
C ASN A 112 -17.10 1.18 13.40
N GLY A 113 -15.80 1.09 13.72
CA GLY A 113 -15.29 0.30 14.84
C GLY A 113 -15.36 -1.22 14.64
N LEU A 114 -15.42 -1.69 13.38
CA LEU A 114 -15.41 -3.13 13.08
C LEU A 114 -14.13 -3.80 13.60
N TYR A 115 -12.98 -3.15 13.40
CA TYR A 115 -11.72 -3.51 14.02
C TYR A 115 -11.40 -2.51 15.13
N GLN A 116 -10.88 -2.99 16.25
CA GLN A 116 -10.66 -2.16 17.44
C GLN A 116 -9.25 -2.30 18.01
N GLY A 117 -8.83 -1.27 18.73
CA GLY A 117 -7.54 -1.19 19.38
C GLY A 117 -6.50 -0.44 18.54
N PRO A 118 -5.30 -0.21 19.11
CA PRO A 118 -4.25 0.59 18.45
C PRO A 118 -3.85 0.06 17.06
N GLY A 119 -4.00 -1.26 16.84
CA GLY A 119 -3.73 -1.90 15.56
C GLY A 119 -4.72 -1.54 14.45
N SER A 120 -5.95 -1.14 14.77
CA SER A 120 -7.02 -0.93 13.78
C SER A 120 -6.76 0.23 12.82
N VAL A 121 -6.07 1.27 13.30
CA VAL A 121 -5.78 2.49 12.52
C VAL A 121 -4.54 2.33 11.65
N PHE A 122 -3.65 1.40 12.00
CA PHE A 122 -2.36 1.24 11.33
C PHE A 122 -2.48 0.83 9.85
N PRO A 123 -3.34 -0.14 9.45
CA PRO A 123 -3.62 -0.42 8.04
C PRO A 123 -4.07 0.82 7.27
N ALA A 124 -4.99 1.60 7.84
CA ALA A 124 -5.53 2.81 7.21
C ALA A 124 -4.44 3.86 6.94
N LEU A 125 -3.51 4.04 7.89
CA LEU A 125 -2.38 4.96 7.72
C LEU A 125 -1.39 4.47 6.65
N ILE A 126 -1.09 3.17 6.62
CA ILE A 126 -0.22 2.60 5.58
C ILE A 126 -0.87 2.79 4.19
N SER A 127 -2.14 2.44 4.05
CA SER A 127 -2.88 2.59 2.80
C SER A 127 -2.93 4.05 2.35
N LEU A 128 -3.10 4.99 3.29
CA LEU A 128 -3.04 6.43 3.00
C LEU A 128 -1.66 6.84 2.48
N VAL A 129 -0.58 6.40 3.12
CA VAL A 129 0.79 6.71 2.66
C VAL A 129 1.01 6.19 1.24
N PHE A 130 0.62 4.96 0.95
CA PHE A 130 0.75 4.41 -0.41
C PHE A 130 -0.10 5.15 -1.42
N THR A 131 -1.33 5.52 -1.06
CA THR A 131 -2.20 6.37 -1.89
C THR A 131 -1.51 7.69 -2.23
N LEU A 132 -0.95 8.38 -1.24
CA LEU A 132 -0.25 9.65 -1.46
C LEU A 132 1.02 9.49 -2.30
N VAL A 133 1.75 8.38 -2.14
CA VAL A 133 2.91 8.06 -2.99
C VAL A 133 2.47 7.91 -4.45
N PHE A 134 1.41 7.17 -4.74
CA PHE A 134 0.94 6.98 -6.12
C PHE A 134 0.28 8.24 -6.71
N LEU A 135 -0.35 9.06 -5.87
CA LEU A 135 -0.79 10.40 -6.26
C LEU A 135 0.40 11.26 -6.68
N TYR A 136 1.45 11.30 -5.87
CA TYR A 136 2.68 12.05 -6.17
C TYR A 136 3.33 11.60 -7.49
N LEU A 137 3.41 10.29 -7.73
CA LEU A 137 3.97 9.72 -8.97
C LEU A 137 3.10 9.96 -10.21
N SER A 138 1.82 10.30 -10.03
CA SER A 138 0.90 10.58 -11.13
C SER A 138 1.18 11.92 -11.84
N PHE A 139 1.95 12.81 -11.20
CA PHE A 139 2.28 14.13 -11.73
C PHE A 139 3.63 14.16 -12.47
N PRO A 140 3.79 15.04 -13.47
CA PRO A 140 5.07 15.25 -14.15
C PRO A 140 6.17 15.72 -13.18
N GLN A 141 7.29 15.00 -13.12
CA GLN A 141 8.50 15.48 -12.44
C GLN A 141 9.52 15.90 -13.50
N ARG A 142 9.89 17.19 -13.55
CA ARG A 142 11.04 17.63 -14.36
C ARG A 142 12.31 17.25 -13.62
N HIS A 143 13.24 16.57 -14.30
CA HIS A 143 14.61 16.54 -13.83
C HIS A 143 15.14 17.97 -13.87
N ALA A 144 15.62 18.48 -12.74
CA ALA A 144 16.60 19.55 -12.80
C ALA A 144 17.80 18.93 -13.51
N SER A 145 18.00 19.26 -14.78
CA SER A 145 19.23 18.97 -15.48
C SER A 145 20.36 19.52 -14.62
N SER A 146 21.23 18.64 -14.11
CA SER A 146 22.53 19.07 -13.61
C SER A 146 23.15 19.94 -14.70
N PRO A 147 23.66 21.14 -14.40
CA PRO A 147 24.46 21.87 -15.37
C PRO A 147 25.61 20.95 -15.73
N GLU A 148 25.64 20.50 -16.98
CA GLU A 148 26.82 19.93 -17.60
C GLU A 148 27.93 20.94 -17.35
N SER A 149 28.88 20.58 -16.48
CA SER A 149 30.12 21.32 -16.34
C SER A 149 30.88 21.11 -17.64
N THR A 150 30.60 21.95 -18.63
CA THR A 150 31.59 22.32 -19.62
C THR A 150 32.72 22.97 -18.83
N LEU A 151 33.79 22.21 -18.58
CA LEU A 151 35.20 22.61 -18.53
C LEU A 151 36.06 21.38 -18.23
#